data_AF-A0A955ZKZ9-F1
#
_entry.id   AF-A0A955ZKZ9-F1
#
_cell.length_a   1.000
_cell.length_b   1.000
_cell.length_c   1.000
_cell.angle_alpha   90.00
_cell.angle_beta   90.00
_cell.angle_gamma   90.00
#
_symmetry.space_group_name_H-M   'P 1'
#
loop_
_entity.id
_entity.type
_entity.pdbx_description
1 polymer ?
#
loop_
_entity_poly.entity_id
_entity_poly.type
_entity_poly.pdbx_seq_one_letter_code
_entity_poly.pdbx_strand_id
1 'polypeptide(L)'
;MSDPQLLRLLGLVQRELSAVDARIEIGGQPPSDERTMYCEITGGARLVVVLEAPPEDRARAQERLAQLARSFSASAEQAISDLSASSGELVTRRLDDELAALADRAGAVRAVVIDAQSPVVWGTSEIRRGDENVESALRAADALAAAEKAGVDLAEVLERDSDEALTWLDARGVEPPVAKFLTREAELIRQASRRGGAAWRQHLATARAIACVRRDSDRAVMVQHKDFGYLSRAFANIYRLILVFDAPYSELHAEGAVVHALPVIERLVLGLPPVEPPPKGGRVIRLPPR
;
A
#
# COMPACT_ATOMS: atom_id res chain seq x y z
N MET A 1 6.95 19.64 0.56
CA MET A 1 6.93 21.10 0.32
C MET A 1 5.78 21.66 1.15
N SER A 2 6.03 22.63 2.02
CA SER A 2 4.99 23.18 2.91
C SER A 2 3.94 23.94 2.09
N ASP A 3 2.65 23.67 2.32
CA ASP A 3 1.55 24.34 1.62
C ASP A 3 1.58 25.87 1.90
N PRO A 4 1.73 26.72 0.86
CA PRO A 4 1.76 28.18 1.00
C PRO A 4 0.48 28.79 1.61
N GLN A 5 -0.66 28.09 1.54
CA GLN A 5 -1.90 28.53 2.20
C GLN A 5 -1.87 28.22 3.69
N LEU A 6 -1.40 27.04 4.06
CA LEU A 6 -1.24 26.65 5.46
C LEU A 6 -0.26 27.56 6.19
N LEU A 7 0.89 27.85 5.59
CA LEU A 7 1.87 28.79 6.18
C LEU A 7 1.30 30.20 6.36
N ARG A 8 0.44 30.64 5.43
CA ARG A 8 -0.26 31.93 5.56
C ARG A 8 -1.29 31.93 6.69
N LEU A 9 -2.02 30.83 6.87
CA LEU A 9 -2.93 30.66 7.99
C LEU A 9 -2.17 30.70 9.33
N LEU A 10 -1.09 29.91 9.46
CA LEU A 10 -0.30 29.88 10.70
C LEU A 10 0.31 31.25 11.00
N GLY A 11 0.85 31.94 10.00
CA GLY A 11 1.36 33.31 10.17
C GLY A 11 0.28 34.33 10.52
N LEU A 12 -0.94 34.19 9.97
CA LEU A 12 -2.08 35.03 10.35
C LEU A 12 -2.48 34.79 11.81
N VAL A 13 -2.57 33.53 12.22
CA VAL A 13 -2.92 33.13 13.59
C VAL A 13 -1.87 33.63 14.59
N GLN A 14 -0.58 33.48 14.28
CA GLN A 14 0.51 34.04 15.09
C GLN A 14 0.37 35.54 15.27
N ARG A 15 0.12 36.27 14.18
CA ARG A 15 -0.02 37.73 14.22
C ARG A 15 -1.26 38.21 14.96
N GLU A 16 -2.42 37.61 14.68
CA GLU A 16 -3.70 38.04 15.26
C GLU A 16 -3.80 37.73 16.77
N LEU A 17 -3.16 36.67 17.23
CA LEU A 17 -3.17 36.26 18.64
C LEU A 17 -1.89 36.62 19.39
N SER A 18 -0.93 37.30 18.74
CA SER A 18 0.41 37.60 19.28
C SER A 18 1.10 36.35 19.85
N ALA A 19 1.00 35.24 19.12
CA ALA A 19 1.51 33.95 19.55
C ALA A 19 2.98 33.77 19.18
N VAL A 20 3.71 33.04 20.03
CA VAL A 20 5.10 32.65 19.80
C VAL A 20 5.16 31.53 18.78
N ASP A 21 4.17 30.65 18.79
CA ASP A 21 4.06 29.54 17.84
C ASP A 21 2.60 29.27 17.47
N ALA A 22 2.39 28.81 16.24
CA ALA A 22 1.12 28.27 15.77
C ALA A 22 1.41 27.09 14.85
N ARG A 23 0.73 25.97 15.09
CA ARG A 23 0.95 24.72 14.38
C ARG A 23 -0.33 23.90 14.28
N ILE A 24 -0.32 22.93 13.37
CA ILE A 24 -1.35 21.90 13.29
C ILE A 24 -0.83 20.65 13.98
N GLU A 25 -1.65 20.06 14.83
CA GLU A 25 -1.40 18.75 15.43
C GLU A 25 -2.49 17.77 14.99
N ILE A 26 -2.14 16.51 14.74
CA ILE A 26 -3.09 15.43 14.45
C ILE A 26 -3.20 14.58 15.72
N GLY A 27 -4.40 14.55 16.31
CA GLY A 27 -4.63 13.92 17.61
C GLY A 27 -3.92 14.62 18.78
N GLY A 28 -3.79 13.90 19.90
CA GLY A 28 -3.17 14.38 21.15
C GLY A 28 -4.18 14.69 22.26
N GLN A 29 -3.69 14.75 23.50
CA GLN A 29 -4.51 15.14 24.66
C GLN A 29 -4.66 16.67 24.71
N PRO A 30 -5.77 17.21 25.24
CA PRO A 30 -5.90 18.64 25.47
C PRO A 30 -4.70 19.17 26.25
N PRO A 31 -4.08 20.28 25.83
CA PRO A 31 -2.93 20.85 26.51
C PRO A 31 -3.31 21.25 27.94
N SER A 32 -2.46 20.88 28.89
CA SER A 32 -2.58 21.27 30.30
C SER A 32 -1.92 22.61 30.63
N ASP A 33 -1.13 23.18 29.71
CA ASP A 33 -0.47 24.48 29.86
C ASP A 33 -1.44 25.62 29.54
N GLU A 34 -1.59 26.56 30.48
CA GLU A 34 -2.44 27.75 30.37
C GLU A 34 -1.98 28.73 29.27
N ARG A 35 -0.74 28.62 28.79
CA ARG A 35 -0.23 29.39 27.64
C ARG A 35 -0.61 28.79 26.30
N THR A 36 -1.10 27.56 26.31
CA THR A 36 -1.48 26.85 25.09
C THR A 36 -3.00 26.86 24.94
N MET A 37 -3.44 27.22 23.74
CA MET A 37 -4.83 27.14 23.33
C MET A 37 -4.93 26.29 22.08
N TYR A 38 -6.08 25.65 21.89
CA TYR A 38 -6.32 24.88 20.69
C TYR A 38 -7.77 24.97 20.27
N CYS A 39 -8.04 24.77 18.99
CA CYS A 39 -9.39 24.48 18.52
C CYS A 39 -9.36 23.27 17.59
N GLU A 40 -10.39 22.44 17.70
CA GLU A 40 -10.60 21.32 16.79
C GLU A 40 -10.84 21.84 15.36
N ILE A 41 -10.21 21.16 14.42
CA ILE A 41 -10.49 21.23 12.99
C ILE A 41 -11.09 19.88 12.59
N THR A 42 -11.77 19.85 11.47
CA THR A 42 -12.22 18.62 10.81
C THR A 42 -11.06 17.64 10.57
N GLY A 43 -11.37 16.34 10.57
CA GLY A 43 -10.37 15.27 10.34
C GLY A 43 -9.55 14.86 11.57
N GLY A 44 -9.93 15.28 12.79
CA GLY A 44 -9.21 14.92 14.02
C GLY A 44 -7.88 15.67 14.20
N ALA A 45 -7.70 16.75 13.44
CA ALA A 45 -6.60 17.69 13.57
C ALA A 45 -7.03 18.88 14.42
N ARG A 46 -6.08 19.56 15.02
CA ARG A 46 -6.31 20.76 15.82
C ARG A 46 -5.31 21.85 15.49
N LEU A 47 -5.78 23.09 15.47
CA LEU A 47 -4.93 24.27 15.41
C LEU A 47 -4.50 24.59 16.83
N VAL A 48 -3.20 24.53 17.08
CA VAL A 48 -2.59 24.80 18.38
C VAL A 48 -1.82 26.11 18.33
N VAL A 49 -2.00 26.93 19.35
CA VAL A 49 -1.36 28.22 19.50
C VAL A 49 -0.67 28.27 20.85
N VAL A 50 0.61 28.65 20.85
CA VAL A 50 1.42 28.83 22.06
C VAL A 50 1.73 30.30 22.25
N LEU A 51 1.31 30.84 23.39
CA LEU A 51 1.53 32.22 23.78
C LEU A 51 2.76 32.34 24.69
N GLU A 52 3.34 33.53 24.75
CA GLU A 52 4.48 33.83 25.64
C GLU A 52 4.04 33.80 27.11
N ALA A 53 2.85 34.34 27.39
CA ALA A 53 2.19 34.35 28.69
C ALA A 53 0.70 33.97 28.55
N PRO A 54 0.03 33.50 29.61
CA PRO A 54 -1.41 33.23 29.57
C PRO A 54 -2.18 34.51 29.19
N PRO A 55 -3.19 34.40 28.31
CA PRO A 55 -3.94 35.57 27.86
C PRO A 55 -4.82 36.11 28.99
N GLU A 56 -4.86 37.44 29.15
CA GLU A 56 -5.69 38.11 30.17
C GLU A 56 -7.18 37.77 30.02
N ASP A 57 -7.66 37.63 28.77
CA ASP A 57 -9.01 37.17 28.43
C ASP A 57 -8.93 35.93 27.52
N ARG A 58 -8.74 34.78 28.17
CA ARG A 58 -8.65 33.47 27.49
C ARG A 58 -9.90 33.14 26.68
N ALA A 59 -11.09 33.51 27.16
CA ALA A 59 -12.34 33.19 26.48
C ALA A 59 -12.44 33.90 25.13
N ARG A 60 -12.11 35.20 25.11
CA ARG A 60 -12.09 36.00 23.88
C ARG A 60 -11.00 35.55 22.90
N ALA A 61 -9.81 35.21 23.41
CA ALA A 61 -8.74 34.68 22.56
C ALA A 61 -9.10 33.32 21.94
N GLN A 62 -9.77 32.45 22.71
CA GLN A 62 -10.28 31.16 22.26
C GLN A 62 -11.38 31.30 21.19
N GLU A 63 -12.30 32.26 21.37
CA GLU A 63 -13.34 32.54 20.37
C GLU A 63 -12.74 33.07 19.06
N ARG A 64 -11.73 33.94 19.17
CA ARG A 64 -11.01 34.47 18.01
C ARG A 64 -10.25 33.37 17.27
N LEU A 65 -9.58 32.47 17.99
CA LEU A 65 -8.93 31.29 17.41
C LEU A 65 -9.94 30.41 16.65
N ALA A 66 -11.09 30.12 17.25
CA ALA A 66 -12.16 29.36 16.61
C ALA A 66 -12.73 30.07 15.36
N GLN A 67 -12.85 31.40 15.39
CA GLN A 67 -13.26 32.18 14.22
C GLN A 67 -12.26 32.06 13.07
N LEU A 68 -10.97 32.23 13.37
CA LEU A 68 -9.89 32.08 12.38
C LEU A 68 -9.85 30.66 11.79
N ALA A 69 -10.00 29.62 12.63
CA ALA A 69 -10.04 28.24 12.15
C ALA A 69 -11.24 27.97 11.23
N ARG A 70 -12.44 28.48 11.57
CA ARG A 70 -13.64 28.32 10.74
C ARG A 70 -13.51 29.00 9.38
N SER A 71 -12.89 30.18 9.31
CA SER A 71 -12.73 30.91 8.05
C SER A 71 -11.78 30.22 7.06
N PHE A 72 -10.93 29.30 7.53
CA PHE A 72 -9.91 28.62 6.73
C PHE A 72 -10.04 27.09 6.74
N SER A 73 -11.18 26.55 7.19
CA SER A 73 -11.37 25.10 7.36
C SER A 73 -11.14 24.32 6.06
N ALA A 74 -11.66 24.81 4.92
CA ALA A 74 -11.51 24.14 3.63
C ALA A 74 -10.04 24.07 3.14
N SER A 75 -9.26 25.14 3.33
CA SER A 75 -7.83 25.14 2.98
C SER A 75 -7.00 24.28 3.94
N ALA A 76 -7.34 24.31 5.23
CA ALA A 76 -6.68 23.47 6.23
C ALA A 76 -6.97 21.98 6.00
N GLU A 77 -8.21 21.62 5.65
CA GLU A 77 -8.62 20.26 5.29
C GLU A 77 -7.81 19.71 4.11
N GLN A 78 -7.66 20.50 3.04
CA GLN A 78 -6.87 20.10 1.88
C GLN A 78 -5.40 19.91 2.26
N ALA A 79 -4.82 20.84 3.01
CA ALA A 79 -3.43 20.75 3.46
C ALA A 79 -3.17 19.53 4.37
N ILE A 80 -4.11 19.21 5.27
CA ILE A 80 -4.05 18.04 6.16
C ILE A 80 -4.17 16.75 5.36
N SER A 81 -5.05 16.72 4.36
CA SER A 81 -5.17 15.60 3.43
C SER A 81 -3.87 15.36 2.66
N ASP A 82 -3.29 16.42 2.10
CA ASP A 82 -2.02 16.36 1.35
C ASP A 82 -0.84 15.95 2.24
N LEU A 83 -0.77 16.45 3.47
CA LEU A 83 0.23 16.06 4.46
C LEU A 83 0.08 14.58 4.86
N SER A 84 -1.15 14.12 5.08
CA SER A 84 -1.44 12.72 5.42
C SER A 84 -1.09 11.78 4.26
N ALA A 85 -1.40 12.18 3.03
CA ALA A 85 -0.99 11.47 1.82
C ALA A 85 0.54 11.38 1.71
N SER A 86 1.26 12.48 1.94
CA SER A 86 2.73 12.50 1.90
C SER A 86 3.37 11.62 2.99
N SER A 87 2.77 11.56 4.18
CA SER A 87 3.20 10.67 5.24
C SER A 87 2.93 9.20 4.89
N GLY A 88 1.77 8.91 4.29
CA GLY A 88 1.42 7.57 3.80
C GLY A 88 2.40 7.08 2.74
N GLU A 89 2.78 7.94 1.78
CA GLU A 89 3.80 7.60 0.77
C GLU A 89 5.16 7.25 1.39
N LEU A 90 5.60 7.97 2.42
CA LEU A 90 6.85 7.66 3.12
C LEU A 90 6.79 6.31 3.85
N VAL A 91 5.64 6.00 4.48
CA VAL A 91 5.44 4.70 5.13
C VAL A 91 5.40 3.57 4.08
N THR A 92 4.77 3.79 2.92
CA THR A 92 4.75 2.83 1.81
C THR A 92 6.15 2.56 1.29
N ARG A 93 6.95 3.61 1.04
CA ARG A 93 8.35 3.43 0.59
C ARG A 93 9.16 2.64 1.61
N ARG A 94 9.02 2.96 2.89
CA ARG A 94 9.70 2.24 3.95
C ARG A 94 9.25 0.77 4.04
N LEU A 95 7.97 0.49 3.81
CA LEU A 95 7.47 -0.88 3.72
C LEU A 95 8.10 -1.62 2.54
N ASP A 96 8.13 -1.00 1.36
CA ASP A 96 8.72 -1.59 0.15
C ASP A 96 10.22 -1.86 0.34
N ASP A 97 10.97 -0.95 0.99
CA ASP A 97 12.39 -1.12 1.34
C ASP A 97 12.61 -2.29 2.30
N GLU A 98 11.77 -2.42 3.34
CA GLU A 98 11.86 -3.54 4.29
C GLU A 98 11.51 -4.88 3.63
N LEU A 99 10.56 -4.88 2.67
CA LEU A 99 10.22 -6.05 1.88
C LEU A 99 11.35 -6.45 0.92
N ALA A 100 12.02 -5.47 0.29
CA ALA A 100 13.21 -5.74 -0.53
C ALA A 100 14.33 -6.34 0.31
N ALA A 101 14.64 -5.73 1.46
CA ALA A 101 15.66 -6.26 2.37
C ALA A 101 15.30 -7.66 2.92
N LEU A 102 14.02 -7.95 3.15
CA LEU A 102 13.55 -9.28 3.51
C LEU A 102 13.74 -10.28 2.37
N ALA A 103 13.37 -9.92 1.14
CA ALA A 103 13.53 -10.78 -0.03
C ALA A 103 15.01 -11.18 -0.21
N ASP A 104 15.92 -10.20 -0.14
CA ASP A 104 17.37 -10.42 -0.22
C ASP A 104 17.86 -11.36 0.88
N ARG A 105 17.47 -11.11 2.15
CA ARG A 105 17.88 -11.96 3.28
C ARG A 105 17.37 -13.39 3.14
N ALA A 106 16.14 -13.57 2.65
CA ALA A 106 15.52 -14.89 2.51
C ALA A 106 15.98 -15.64 1.25
N GLY A 107 16.67 -14.97 0.31
CA GLY A 107 16.96 -15.52 -1.01
C GLY A 107 15.70 -15.66 -1.89
N ALA A 108 14.69 -14.83 -1.64
CA ALA A 108 13.46 -14.79 -2.42
C ALA A 108 13.62 -13.81 -3.59
N VAL A 109 12.99 -14.10 -4.73
CA VAL A 109 12.95 -13.15 -5.86
C VAL A 109 12.02 -11.98 -5.59
N ARG A 110 10.98 -12.19 -4.78
CA ARG A 110 9.97 -11.19 -4.42
C ARG A 110 9.45 -11.42 -3.01
N ALA A 111 9.20 -10.33 -2.30
CA ALA A 111 8.34 -10.27 -1.12
C ALA A 111 7.16 -9.32 -1.40
N VAL A 112 5.95 -9.71 -1.01
CA VAL A 112 4.72 -8.93 -1.20
C VAL A 112 3.80 -9.04 0.00
N VAL A 113 3.11 -7.96 0.35
CA VAL A 113 2.04 -7.94 1.34
C VAL A 113 0.71 -7.68 0.64
N ILE A 114 -0.25 -8.57 0.86
CA ILE A 114 -1.62 -8.42 0.35
C ILE A 114 -2.62 -8.39 1.50
N ASP A 115 -3.76 -7.75 1.25
CA ASP A 115 -4.97 -7.94 2.04
C ASP A 115 -5.64 -9.24 1.62
N ALA A 116 -5.97 -10.13 2.56
CA ALA A 116 -6.63 -11.42 2.40
C ALA A 116 -8.10 -11.31 1.91
N GLN A 117 -8.73 -10.14 2.04
CA GLN A 117 -10.15 -9.92 1.78
C GLN A 117 -10.43 -8.82 0.75
N SER A 118 -9.50 -7.92 0.48
CA SER A 118 -9.64 -6.85 -0.53
C SER A 118 -8.66 -7.03 -1.71
N PRO A 119 -8.90 -6.41 -2.88
CA PRO A 119 -8.00 -6.55 -4.02
C PRO A 119 -6.65 -5.85 -3.82
N VAL A 120 -6.32 -5.35 -2.63
CA VAL A 120 -5.19 -4.47 -2.37
C VAL A 120 -3.87 -5.22 -2.18
N VAL A 121 -2.83 -4.73 -2.86
CA VAL A 121 -1.42 -5.01 -2.57
C VAL A 121 -0.87 -3.84 -1.76
N TRP A 122 -0.54 -4.10 -0.50
CA TRP A 122 -0.10 -3.06 0.45
C TRP A 122 1.36 -2.70 0.29
N GLY A 123 2.21 -3.67 -0.03
CA GLY A 123 3.65 -3.46 -0.19
C GLY A 123 4.25 -4.52 -1.11
N THR A 124 5.35 -4.17 -1.78
CA THR A 124 6.13 -5.11 -2.59
C THR A 124 7.61 -4.73 -2.58
N SER A 125 8.48 -5.73 -2.55
CA SER A 125 9.93 -5.58 -2.80
C SER A 125 10.27 -5.06 -4.21
N GLU A 126 9.26 -4.94 -5.08
CA GLU A 126 9.42 -4.45 -6.44
C GLU A 126 9.06 -2.97 -6.55
N ILE A 127 9.79 -2.24 -7.38
CA ILE A 127 9.34 -0.94 -7.84
C ILE A 127 8.03 -1.14 -8.61
N ARG A 128 6.92 -0.64 -8.07
CA ARG A 128 5.60 -0.71 -8.72
C ARG A 128 5.63 0.02 -10.05
N ARG A 129 5.13 -0.65 -11.10
CA ARG A 129 5.08 -0.12 -12.47
C ARG A 129 3.69 -0.30 -13.08
N GLY A 130 2.68 0.24 -12.42
CA GLY A 130 1.29 0.22 -12.88
C GLY A 130 0.30 0.01 -11.73
N ASP A 131 -0.94 -0.30 -12.09
CA ASP A 131 -2.07 -0.45 -11.16
C ASP A 131 -2.22 -1.90 -10.69
N GLU A 132 -1.09 -2.58 -10.45
CA GLU A 132 -1.04 -3.98 -10.03
C GLU A 132 -1.78 -4.19 -8.70
N ASN A 133 -2.73 -5.12 -8.72
CA ASN A 133 -3.57 -5.47 -7.57
C ASN A 133 -3.81 -6.99 -7.52
N VAL A 134 -4.46 -7.49 -6.46
CA VAL A 134 -4.69 -8.93 -6.29
C VAL A 134 -5.52 -9.52 -7.42
N GLU A 135 -6.51 -8.80 -7.94
CA GLU A 135 -7.35 -9.28 -9.06
C GLU A 135 -6.54 -9.43 -10.36
N SER A 136 -5.67 -8.46 -10.67
CA SER A 136 -4.76 -8.56 -11.81
C SER A 136 -3.81 -9.75 -11.68
N ALA A 137 -3.33 -10.03 -10.47
CA ALA A 137 -2.51 -11.21 -10.17
C ALA A 137 -3.30 -12.52 -10.35
N LEU A 138 -4.56 -12.58 -9.91
CA LEU A 138 -5.42 -13.75 -10.14
C LEU A 138 -5.61 -14.04 -11.63
N ARG A 139 -5.87 -12.99 -12.43
CA ARG A 139 -6.01 -13.12 -13.88
C ARG A 139 -4.72 -13.58 -14.55
N ALA A 140 -3.58 -13.01 -14.16
CA ALA A 140 -2.28 -13.43 -14.67
C ALA A 140 -1.97 -14.90 -14.33
N ALA A 141 -2.34 -15.36 -13.12
CA ALA A 141 -2.21 -16.76 -12.73
C ALA A 141 -3.13 -17.70 -13.54
N ASP A 142 -4.35 -17.27 -13.87
CA ASP A 142 -5.26 -18.06 -14.72
C ASP A 142 -4.78 -18.15 -16.17
N ALA A 143 -4.28 -17.03 -16.71
CA ALA A 143 -3.63 -17.02 -18.02
C ALA A 143 -2.40 -17.93 -18.05
N LEU A 144 -1.59 -17.92 -16.98
CA LEU A 144 -0.41 -18.78 -16.85
C LEU A 144 -0.81 -20.27 -16.85
N ALA A 145 -1.83 -20.64 -16.07
CA ALA A 145 -2.32 -22.02 -16.04
C ALA A 145 -2.88 -22.47 -17.40
N ALA A 146 -3.56 -21.58 -18.13
CA ALA A 146 -4.05 -21.87 -19.47
C ALA A 146 -2.89 -22.05 -20.48
N ALA A 147 -1.85 -21.22 -20.38
CA ALA A 147 -0.65 -21.32 -21.21
C ALA A 147 0.12 -22.63 -20.93
N GLU A 148 0.32 -22.99 -19.66
CA GLU A 148 0.94 -24.26 -19.24
C GLU A 148 0.15 -25.47 -19.80
N LYS A 149 -1.18 -25.45 -19.72
CA LYS A 149 -2.03 -26.51 -20.28
C LYS A 149 -1.94 -26.61 -21.81
N ALA A 150 -1.73 -25.47 -22.48
CA ALA A 150 -1.52 -25.41 -23.93
C ALA A 150 -0.06 -25.69 -24.33
N GLY A 151 0.85 -25.91 -23.38
CA GLY A 151 2.26 -26.21 -23.65
C GLY A 151 3.05 -25.00 -24.16
N VAL A 152 2.68 -23.76 -23.80
CA VAL A 152 3.36 -22.53 -24.21
C VAL A 152 3.83 -21.69 -23.03
N ASP A 153 4.94 -20.96 -23.19
CA ASP A 153 5.44 -20.01 -22.18
C ASP A 153 4.67 -18.68 -22.30
N LEU A 154 3.89 -18.33 -21.27
CA LEU A 154 3.17 -17.06 -21.23
C LEU A 154 4.11 -15.85 -21.25
N ALA A 155 5.33 -15.97 -20.71
CA ALA A 155 6.30 -14.89 -20.76
C ALA A 155 6.68 -14.53 -22.21
N GLU A 156 6.78 -15.53 -23.10
CA GLU A 156 7.02 -15.30 -24.52
C GLU A 156 5.81 -14.60 -25.18
N VAL A 157 4.58 -14.97 -24.82
CA VAL A 157 3.38 -14.27 -25.33
C VAL A 157 3.35 -12.80 -24.87
N LEU A 158 3.79 -12.53 -23.64
CA LEU A 158 3.82 -11.17 -23.07
C LEU A 158 4.84 -10.26 -23.75
N GLU A 159 5.90 -10.80 -24.36
CA GLU A 159 6.91 -10.02 -25.10
C GLU A 159 6.45 -9.54 -26.49
N ARG A 160 5.32 -10.04 -26.98
CA ARG A 160 4.81 -9.78 -28.32
C ARG A 160 3.58 -8.89 -28.28
N ASP A 161 3.36 -8.09 -29.32
CA ASP A 161 2.07 -7.42 -29.47
C ASP A 161 0.94 -8.43 -29.77
N SER A 162 -0.29 -7.95 -29.83
CA SER A 162 -1.47 -8.82 -29.95
C SER A 162 -1.51 -9.60 -31.29
N ASP A 163 -1.08 -9.00 -32.39
CA ASP A 163 -1.11 -9.64 -33.71
C ASP A 163 0.05 -10.64 -33.89
N GLU A 164 1.23 -10.28 -33.38
CA GLU A 164 2.39 -11.16 -33.34
C GLU A 164 2.16 -12.37 -32.43
N ALA A 165 1.54 -12.16 -31.27
CA ALA A 165 1.21 -13.23 -30.33
C ALA A 165 0.24 -14.25 -30.95
N LEU A 166 -0.83 -13.79 -31.62
CA LEU A 166 -1.77 -14.67 -32.30
C LEU A 166 -1.09 -15.51 -33.38
N THR A 167 -0.27 -14.88 -34.21
CA THR A 167 0.48 -15.58 -35.26
C THR A 167 1.45 -16.62 -34.66
N TRP A 168 2.13 -16.26 -33.58
CA TRP A 168 3.08 -17.14 -32.89
C TRP A 168 2.40 -18.34 -32.20
N LEU A 169 1.20 -18.13 -31.63
CA LEU A 169 0.38 -19.17 -31.01
C LEU A 169 -0.20 -20.13 -32.05
N ASP A 170 -0.68 -19.61 -33.19
CA ASP A 170 -1.17 -20.41 -34.31
C ASP A 170 -0.08 -21.33 -34.88
N ALA A 171 1.14 -20.79 -35.06
CA ALA A 171 2.30 -21.58 -35.50
C ALA A 171 2.69 -22.71 -34.53
N ARG A 172 2.24 -22.66 -33.26
CA ARG A 172 2.43 -23.71 -32.24
C ARG A 172 1.25 -24.66 -32.11
N GLY A 173 0.22 -24.50 -32.93
CA GLY A 173 -0.98 -25.35 -32.91
C GLY A 173 -1.85 -25.11 -31.68
N VAL A 174 -1.77 -23.93 -31.04
CA VAL A 174 -2.67 -23.58 -29.93
C VAL A 174 -4.06 -23.36 -30.49
N GLU A 175 -5.08 -23.98 -29.89
CA GLU A 175 -6.46 -23.86 -30.35
C GLU A 175 -6.91 -22.39 -30.42
N PRO A 176 -7.63 -21.96 -31.48
CA PRO A 176 -7.99 -20.55 -31.68
C PRO A 176 -8.70 -19.88 -30.49
N PRO A 177 -9.62 -20.53 -29.75
CA PRO A 177 -10.22 -19.94 -28.55
C PRO A 177 -9.20 -19.66 -27.45
N VAL A 178 -8.24 -20.58 -27.23
CA VAL A 178 -7.17 -20.43 -26.23
C VAL A 178 -6.20 -19.35 -26.67
N ALA A 179 -5.82 -19.32 -27.95
CA ALA A 179 -4.92 -18.30 -28.48
C ALA A 179 -5.49 -16.89 -28.32
N LYS A 180 -6.77 -16.70 -28.64
CA LYS A 180 -7.49 -15.42 -28.42
C LYS A 180 -7.56 -15.04 -26.96
N PHE A 181 -7.83 -16.00 -26.07
CA PHE A 181 -7.84 -15.77 -24.63
C PHE A 181 -6.46 -15.31 -24.13
N LEU A 182 -5.40 -16.06 -24.42
CA LEU A 182 -4.03 -15.74 -23.97
C LEU A 182 -3.56 -14.39 -24.49
N THR A 183 -3.85 -14.07 -25.75
CA THR A 183 -3.50 -12.78 -26.36
C THR A 183 -4.19 -11.62 -25.62
N ARG A 184 -5.50 -11.74 -25.40
CA ARG A 184 -6.28 -10.71 -24.68
C ARG A 184 -5.78 -10.53 -23.25
N GLU A 185 -5.54 -11.61 -22.52
CA GLU A 185 -5.04 -11.51 -21.15
C GLU A 185 -3.61 -10.96 -21.12
N ALA A 186 -2.74 -11.34 -22.06
CA ALA A 186 -1.40 -10.79 -22.17
C ALA A 186 -1.41 -9.27 -22.38
N GLU A 187 -2.31 -8.75 -23.21
CA GLU A 187 -2.49 -7.32 -23.40
C GLU A 187 -2.90 -6.61 -22.09
N LEU A 188 -3.86 -7.17 -21.36
CA LEU A 188 -4.32 -6.60 -20.10
C LEU A 188 -3.25 -6.66 -19.00
N ILE A 189 -2.45 -7.74 -18.96
CA ILE A 189 -1.31 -7.88 -18.05
C ILE A 189 -0.25 -6.82 -18.37
N ARG A 190 0.07 -6.60 -19.66
CA ARG A 190 0.99 -5.53 -20.10
C ARG A 190 0.50 -4.13 -19.76
N GLN A 191 -0.82 -3.90 -19.83
CA GLN A 191 -1.40 -2.61 -19.47
C GLN A 191 -1.33 -2.37 -17.95
N ALA A 192 -1.60 -3.41 -17.16
CA ALA A 192 -1.51 -3.35 -15.70
C ALA A 192 -0.06 -3.28 -15.19
N SER A 193 0.91 -3.78 -15.96
CA SER A 193 2.31 -3.89 -15.54
C SER A 193 3.29 -3.56 -16.66
N ARG A 194 4.20 -2.60 -16.43
CA ARG A 194 5.21 -2.21 -17.43
C ARG A 194 6.53 -2.94 -17.20
N ARG A 195 6.68 -4.10 -17.83
CA ARG A 195 7.84 -5.00 -17.72
C ARG A 195 8.37 -5.44 -19.08
N GLY A 196 9.59 -5.97 -19.08
CA GLY A 196 10.18 -6.62 -20.25
C GLY A 196 11.09 -7.78 -19.85
N GLY A 197 11.30 -8.73 -20.77
CA GLY A 197 12.25 -9.83 -20.60
C GLY A 197 12.00 -10.69 -19.37
N ALA A 198 13.09 -11.05 -18.67
CA ALA A 198 13.08 -11.90 -17.48
C ALA A 198 12.16 -11.41 -16.34
N ALA A 199 11.80 -10.12 -16.30
CA ALA A 199 10.89 -9.57 -15.31
C ALA A 199 9.46 -10.15 -15.43
N TRP A 200 9.07 -10.66 -16.61
CA TRP A 200 7.78 -11.33 -16.78
C TRP A 200 7.69 -12.64 -16.01
N ARG A 201 8.76 -13.45 -16.00
CA ARG A 201 8.76 -14.72 -15.26
C ARG A 201 8.60 -14.50 -13.76
N GLN A 202 9.31 -13.53 -13.20
CA GLN A 202 9.19 -13.17 -11.78
C GLN A 202 7.78 -12.61 -11.46
N HIS A 203 7.21 -11.80 -12.35
CA HIS A 203 5.84 -11.31 -12.21
C HIS A 203 4.82 -12.46 -12.20
N LEU A 204 4.92 -13.37 -13.16
CA LEU A 204 4.04 -14.53 -13.28
C LEU A 204 4.17 -15.49 -12.08
N ALA A 205 5.39 -15.70 -11.58
CA ALA A 205 5.61 -16.44 -10.33
C ALA A 205 4.94 -15.75 -9.14
N THR A 206 5.05 -14.42 -9.04
CA THR A 206 4.40 -13.65 -7.97
C THR A 206 2.88 -13.71 -8.07
N ALA A 207 2.33 -13.58 -9.28
CA ALA A 207 0.91 -13.70 -9.56
C ALA A 207 0.37 -15.09 -9.16
N ARG A 208 1.09 -16.16 -9.51
CA ARG A 208 0.77 -17.53 -9.10
C ARG A 208 0.78 -17.68 -7.59
N ALA A 209 1.79 -17.17 -6.88
CA ALA A 209 1.88 -17.23 -5.42
C ALA A 209 0.71 -16.50 -4.74
N ILE A 210 0.40 -15.28 -5.19
CA ILE A 210 -0.77 -14.52 -4.73
C ILE A 210 -2.04 -15.33 -4.94
N ALA A 211 -2.23 -15.92 -6.13
CA ALA A 211 -3.42 -16.72 -6.44
C ALA A 211 -3.55 -17.97 -5.57
N CYS A 212 -2.47 -18.69 -5.32
CA CYS A 212 -2.47 -19.84 -4.41
C CYS A 212 -2.86 -19.43 -2.99
N VAL A 213 -2.25 -18.36 -2.45
CA VAL A 213 -2.58 -17.84 -1.10
C VAL A 213 -4.02 -17.33 -1.03
N ARG A 214 -4.53 -16.75 -2.11
CA ARG A 214 -5.90 -16.24 -2.16
C ARG A 214 -6.96 -17.32 -2.20
N ARG A 215 -6.71 -18.38 -2.97
CA ARG A 215 -7.66 -19.49 -3.17
C ARG A 215 -7.65 -20.46 -2.00
N ASP A 216 -6.53 -20.57 -1.29
CA ASP A 216 -6.38 -21.46 -0.14
C ASP A 216 -5.89 -20.68 1.10
N SER A 217 -6.72 -19.74 1.56
CA SER A 217 -6.40 -18.86 2.68
C SER A 217 -6.11 -19.65 3.95
N ASP A 218 -6.74 -20.79 4.16
CA ASP A 218 -6.68 -21.52 5.43
C ASP A 218 -5.46 -22.45 5.53
N ARG A 219 -4.80 -22.80 4.41
CA ARG A 219 -3.71 -23.79 4.38
C ARG A 219 -2.39 -23.31 3.80
N ALA A 220 -2.36 -22.21 3.05
CA ALA A 220 -1.14 -21.77 2.38
C ALA A 220 -0.10 -21.20 3.38
N VAL A 221 0.84 -22.07 3.79
CA VAL A 221 2.01 -21.69 4.60
C VAL A 221 3.30 -21.82 3.78
N MET A 222 3.43 -22.91 3.01
CA MET A 222 4.65 -23.17 2.26
C MET A 222 4.40 -24.14 1.10
N VAL A 223 4.91 -23.81 -0.09
CA VAL A 223 4.86 -24.66 -1.28
C VAL A 223 6.21 -24.62 -1.98
N GLN A 224 6.68 -25.78 -2.43
CA GLN A 224 7.91 -25.91 -3.20
C GLN A 224 7.70 -26.88 -4.36
N HIS A 225 7.96 -26.39 -5.57
CA HIS A 225 8.09 -27.13 -6.81
C HIS A 225 9.50 -26.93 -7.37
N LYS A 226 9.84 -27.67 -8.43
CA LYS A 226 11.19 -27.67 -9.03
C LYS A 226 11.65 -26.27 -9.44
N ASP A 227 10.75 -25.48 -10.03
CA ASP A 227 11.06 -24.18 -10.67
C ASP A 227 10.25 -23.02 -10.05
N PHE A 228 9.54 -23.27 -8.93
CA PHE A 228 8.67 -22.30 -8.28
C PHE A 228 8.43 -22.69 -6.82
N GLY A 229 8.51 -21.72 -5.91
CA GLY A 229 8.11 -21.91 -4.53
C GLY A 229 7.57 -20.63 -3.93
N TYR A 230 6.78 -20.75 -2.86
CA TYR A 230 6.41 -19.60 -2.06
C TYR A 230 6.24 -19.98 -0.59
N LEU A 231 6.48 -18.99 0.27
CA LEU A 231 6.19 -19.03 1.70
C LEU A 231 5.18 -17.93 2.01
N SER A 232 4.15 -18.23 2.79
CA SER A 232 3.10 -17.28 3.17
C SER A 232 2.91 -17.27 4.68
N ARG A 233 2.83 -16.07 5.27
CA ARG A 233 2.55 -15.88 6.69
C ARG A 233 1.44 -14.86 6.91
N ALA A 234 0.44 -15.27 7.68
CA ALA A 234 -0.63 -14.38 8.12
C ALA A 234 -0.17 -13.48 9.27
N PHE A 235 -0.66 -12.24 9.31
CA PHE A 235 -0.51 -11.33 10.44
C PHE A 235 -1.69 -10.35 10.49
N ALA A 236 -1.94 -9.78 11.67
CA ALA A 236 -3.06 -8.87 11.94
C ALA A 236 -4.41 -9.32 11.32
N ASN A 237 -4.68 -10.63 11.35
CA ASN A 237 -5.86 -11.38 10.86
C ASN A 237 -6.16 -11.31 9.35
N ILE A 238 -5.96 -10.17 8.72
CA ILE A 238 -6.38 -9.93 7.32
C ILE A 238 -5.20 -9.76 6.37
N TYR A 239 -3.95 -9.74 6.83
CA TYR A 239 -2.81 -9.55 5.93
C TYR A 239 -2.04 -10.84 5.71
N ARG A 240 -1.44 -10.94 4.51
CA ARG A 240 -0.55 -12.03 4.12
C ARG A 240 0.74 -11.44 3.61
N LEU A 241 1.84 -11.81 4.26
CA LEU A 241 3.18 -11.66 3.73
C LEU A 241 3.51 -12.90 2.89
N ILE A 242 3.96 -12.70 1.66
CA ILE A 242 4.29 -13.78 0.73
C ILE A 242 5.73 -13.57 0.23
N LEU A 243 6.58 -14.58 0.38
CA LEU A 243 7.87 -14.68 -0.27
C LEU A 243 7.78 -15.62 -1.47
N VAL A 244 8.38 -15.25 -2.59
CA VAL A 244 8.34 -15.99 -3.86
C VAL A 244 9.74 -16.40 -4.24
N PHE A 245 9.90 -17.63 -4.71
CA PHE A 245 11.17 -18.24 -5.09
C PHE A 245 11.05 -18.80 -6.51
N ASP A 246 12.08 -18.60 -7.33
CA ASP A 246 12.21 -19.15 -8.70
C ASP A 246 13.10 -20.41 -8.75
N ALA A 247 13.51 -20.89 -7.57
CA ALA A 247 14.33 -22.07 -7.39
C ALA A 247 13.99 -22.75 -6.04
N PRO A 248 14.47 -23.99 -5.80
CA PRO A 248 14.41 -24.59 -4.49
C PRO A 248 15.06 -23.70 -3.42
N TYR A 249 14.41 -23.54 -2.27
CA TYR A 249 14.87 -22.68 -1.18
C TYR A 249 14.94 -23.44 0.15
N SER A 250 15.65 -22.87 1.13
CA SER A 250 15.69 -23.40 2.50
C SER A 250 14.53 -22.83 3.30
N GLU A 251 13.56 -23.69 3.61
CA GLU A 251 12.37 -23.34 4.41
C GLU A 251 12.75 -22.70 5.76
N LEU A 252 13.68 -23.32 6.49
CA LEU A 252 14.15 -22.85 7.80
C LEU A 252 14.78 -21.45 7.71
N HIS A 253 15.56 -21.20 6.65
CA HIS A 253 16.19 -19.90 6.43
C HIS A 253 15.15 -18.81 6.10
N ALA A 254 14.20 -19.12 5.22
CA ALA A 254 13.12 -18.22 4.85
C ALA A 254 12.21 -17.89 6.04
N GLU A 255 11.83 -18.90 6.84
CA GLU A 255 11.06 -18.70 8.07
C GLU A 255 11.81 -17.86 9.09
N GLY A 256 13.10 -18.13 9.30
CA GLY A 256 13.95 -17.34 10.20
C GLY A 256 13.98 -15.86 9.79
N ALA A 257 14.18 -15.58 8.50
CA ALA A 257 14.16 -14.22 7.96
C ALA A 257 12.81 -13.52 8.21
N VAL A 258 11.69 -14.24 8.01
CA VAL A 258 10.34 -13.73 8.25
C VAL A 258 10.11 -13.42 9.73
N VAL A 259 10.51 -14.30 10.65
CA VAL A 259 10.34 -14.10 12.11
C VAL A 259 10.97 -12.78 12.56
N HIS A 260 12.14 -12.43 12.01
CA HIS A 260 12.84 -11.19 12.36
C HIS A 260 12.21 -9.95 11.71
N ALA A 261 11.70 -10.05 10.48
CA ALA A 261 11.19 -8.90 9.74
C ALA A 261 9.70 -8.58 10.04
N LEU A 262 8.90 -9.58 10.38
CA LEU A 262 7.44 -9.47 10.49
C LEU A 262 6.98 -8.36 11.45
N PRO A 263 7.58 -8.17 12.65
CA PRO A 263 7.13 -7.11 13.56
C PRO A 263 7.28 -5.69 13.01
N VAL A 264 8.29 -5.46 12.16
CA VAL A 264 8.52 -4.16 11.50
C VAL A 264 7.52 -3.98 10.36
N ILE A 265 7.36 -5.00 9.53
CA ILE A 265 6.40 -5.01 8.42
C ILE A 265 4.97 -4.79 8.93
N GLU A 266 4.56 -5.50 9.98
CA GLU A 266 3.25 -5.37 10.59
C GLU A 266 3.00 -3.93 11.07
N ARG A 267 3.98 -3.33 11.75
CA ARG A 267 3.88 -1.94 12.21
C ARG A 267 3.74 -0.95 11.05
N LEU A 268 4.47 -1.16 9.96
CA LEU A 268 4.40 -0.29 8.78
C LEU A 268 3.05 -0.42 8.08
N VAL A 269 2.56 -1.65 7.88
CA VAL A 269 1.25 -1.92 7.25
C VAL A 269 0.12 -1.32 8.09
N LEU A 270 0.14 -1.49 9.42
CA LEU A 270 -0.86 -0.92 10.31
C LEU A 270 -0.76 0.61 10.45
N GLY A 271 0.38 1.19 10.06
CA GLY A 271 0.59 2.64 10.02
C GLY A 271 0.16 3.30 8.70
N LEU A 272 -0.20 2.51 7.68
CA LEU A 272 -0.73 3.04 6.43
C LEU A 272 -2.19 3.49 6.60
N PRO A 273 -2.60 4.56 5.89
CA PRO A 273 -4.00 4.97 5.92
C PRO A 273 -4.90 3.85 5.37
N PRO A 274 -6.15 3.73 5.85
CA PRO A 274 -7.10 2.79 5.29
C PRO A 274 -7.35 3.10 3.80
N VAL A 275 -7.44 2.05 2.98
CA VAL A 275 -7.76 2.21 1.56
C VAL A 275 -9.25 2.51 1.40
N GLU A 276 -9.58 3.50 0.56
CA GLU A 276 -10.96 3.75 0.15
C GLU A 276 -11.28 3.14 -1.24
N PRO A 277 -12.42 2.46 -1.41
CA PRO A 277 -13.39 2.12 -0.37
C PRO A 277 -12.85 1.05 0.60
N PRO A 278 -13.27 1.07 1.88
CA PRO A 278 -12.81 0.10 2.86
C PRO A 278 -13.11 -1.33 2.40
N PRO A 279 -12.24 -2.31 2.73
CA PRO A 279 -12.47 -3.72 2.46
C PRO A 279 -13.90 -4.14 2.85
N LYS A 280 -14.60 -4.84 1.96
CA LYS A 280 -15.92 -5.42 2.27
C LYS A 280 -15.75 -6.44 3.42
N GLY A 281 -16.10 -6.03 4.64
CA GLY A 281 -16.06 -6.90 5.83
C GLY A 281 -15.29 -6.33 7.03
N GLY A 282 -14.56 -5.22 6.87
CA GLY A 282 -13.92 -4.53 7.99
C GLY A 282 -14.94 -3.89 8.92
N ARG A 283 -15.07 -4.40 10.15
CA ARG A 283 -15.90 -3.77 11.19
C ARG A 283 -15.18 -2.50 11.65
N VAL A 284 -15.62 -1.32 11.17
CA VAL A 284 -15.17 -0.03 11.69
C VAL A 284 -15.73 0.12 13.11
N ILE A 285 -14.93 -0.23 14.11
CA ILE A 285 -15.28 0.02 15.51
C ILE A 285 -14.95 1.49 15.79
N ARG A 286 -15.98 2.34 15.80
CA ARG A 286 -15.84 3.68 16.35
C ARG A 286 -15.61 3.53 17.85
N LEU A 287 -14.42 3.95 18.31
CA LEU A 287 -14.16 4.03 19.74
C LEU A 287 -15.09 5.08 20.35
N PRO A 288 -15.74 4.80 21.49
CA PRO A 288 -16.55 5.78 22.17
C PRO A 288 -15.67 6.96 22.62
N PRO A 289 -16.19 8.20 22.58
CA PRO A 289 -15.51 9.34 23.14
C PRO A 289 -15.22 9.09 24.63
N ARG A 290 -13.97 9.33 25.04
CA ARG A 290 -13.58 9.34 26.47
C ARG A 290 -14.00 10.65 27.12
#